data_AF-A0A5S5BT76-F1
#
_entry.id   AF-A0A5S5BT76-F1
#
_cell.length_a   1.000
_cell.length_b   1.000
_cell.length_c   1.000
_cell.angle_alpha   90.00
_cell.angle_beta   90.00
_cell.angle_gamma   90.00
#
_symmetry.space_group_name_H-M   'P 1'
#
loop_
_entity.id
_entity.type
_entity.pdbx_description
1 polymer ?
#
loop_
_entity_poly.entity_id
_entity_poly.type
_entity_poly.pdbx_seq_one_letter_code
_entity_poly.pdbx_strand_id
1 'polypeptide(L)'
;MPHQKFQSAAIKPRYSKGQISVLGINSVYPRTPWVTAWWSVVFPGFGHMFVGKYLHGFVLVIWELVVNNQANLNRGIALSFHGRFEEATAQLNQDWVLLYVAVYVYSIWDSYRNAVEINKSHVLSEIEDAPVTPSDVSFFDISILDKKNPWVGTIWSILSPGLGQLYSGSTVVGTFVLAWWIFVCHKAVAIRSWLYSFLGDFDGAAAIVDWQWFLFLPSMYVFAVYQAYTSVNENNILFDIEQVRYLRVRAEQLGHLRSITENTTLHVIATFEHSPFVEMVIHDIEKLGVPPQNIVALPLSNLDSQPHVIDTIHRVDGRSMLDGAMVGAAIFMVLGTIYGFVLHWGPVIWALIGLVGGFFLGLAVEFALNRKKINLSSAPKSEVVLEVTCSATLQAQLINVLKKRKAIGLAVMPKRYPVT
;
A
#
# COMPACT_ATOMS: atom_id res chain seq x y z
N MET A 1 -18.40 13.00 -6.44
CA MET A 1 -19.08 14.06 -5.67
C MET A 1 -19.10 15.34 -6.51
N PRO A 2 -20.26 15.91 -6.89
CA PRO A 2 -20.32 16.97 -7.91
C PRO A 2 -20.45 18.42 -7.39
N HIS A 3 -20.29 18.70 -6.09
CA HIS A 3 -20.62 20.03 -5.53
C HIS A 3 -19.60 20.67 -4.57
N GLN A 4 -18.35 20.22 -4.55
CA GLN A 4 -17.32 20.86 -3.69
C GLN A 4 -16.52 21.89 -4.48
N LYS A 5 -16.40 23.11 -3.93
CA LYS A 5 -15.45 24.12 -4.42
C LYS A 5 -14.04 23.57 -4.25
N PHE A 6 -13.28 23.47 -5.34
CA PHE A 6 -11.90 23.01 -5.32
C PHE A 6 -11.04 23.92 -4.45
N GLN A 7 -10.29 23.35 -3.52
CA GLN A 7 -9.24 24.11 -2.85
C GLN A 7 -8.13 24.41 -3.87
N SER A 8 -7.80 25.69 -4.02
CA SER A 8 -6.67 26.12 -4.86
C SER A 8 -5.40 25.37 -4.44
N ALA A 9 -4.59 24.95 -5.41
CA ALA A 9 -3.30 24.31 -5.15
C ALA A 9 -2.33 25.17 -4.32
N ALA A 10 -2.59 26.48 -4.22
CA ALA A 10 -1.84 27.40 -3.37
C ALA A 10 -2.17 27.29 -1.87
N ILE A 11 -3.31 26.69 -1.52
CA ILE A 11 -3.72 26.50 -0.12
C ILE A 11 -3.23 25.14 0.34
N LYS A 12 -2.37 25.14 1.36
CA LYS A 12 -1.91 23.89 1.99
C LYS A 12 -3.12 23.18 2.62
N PRO A 13 -3.46 21.95 2.20
CA PRO A 13 -4.59 21.22 2.77
C PRO A 13 -4.30 20.88 4.24
N ARG A 14 -5.36 20.72 5.05
CA ARG A 14 -5.21 20.30 6.44
C ARG A 14 -4.84 18.82 6.50
N TYR A 15 -5.40 18.02 5.59
CA TYR A 15 -5.08 16.59 5.43
C TYR A 15 -4.44 16.34 4.06
N SER A 16 -3.16 15.99 4.05
CA SER A 16 -2.46 15.65 2.80
C SER A 16 -2.81 14.23 2.32
N LYS A 17 -2.88 14.04 1.01
CA LYS A 17 -3.19 12.76 0.37
C LYS A 17 -1.94 11.94 0.07
N GLY A 18 -0.83 12.61 -0.24
CA GLY A 18 0.45 11.98 -0.49
C GLY A 18 1.53 13.00 -0.80
N GLN A 19 2.77 12.54 -0.77
CA GLN A 19 3.93 13.34 -1.09
C GLN A 19 4.86 12.53 -1.97
N ILE A 20 5.35 13.19 -3.01
CA ILE A 20 6.43 12.69 -3.85
C ILE A 20 7.68 13.45 -3.45
N SER A 21 8.78 12.72 -3.33
CA SER A 21 10.09 13.29 -3.06
C SER A 21 11.15 12.41 -3.72
N VAL A 22 12.36 12.96 -3.83
CA VAL A 22 13.60 12.26 -4.20
C VAL A 22 13.82 10.95 -3.44
N LEU A 23 13.34 10.85 -2.19
CA LEU A 23 13.52 9.64 -1.36
C LEU A 23 12.45 8.57 -1.62
N GLY A 24 11.41 8.94 -2.35
CA GLY A 24 10.36 8.07 -2.82
C GLY A 24 8.97 8.66 -2.67
N ILE A 25 8.00 7.86 -3.11
CA ILE A 25 6.56 8.16 -3.05
C ILE A 25 5.96 7.57 -1.77
N ASN A 26 5.19 8.37 -1.04
CA ASN A 26 4.39 7.91 0.09
C ASN A 26 3.01 8.56 0.09
N SER A 27 1.98 7.80 0.44
CA SER A 27 0.60 8.26 0.40
C SER A 27 -0.19 7.82 1.62
N VAL A 28 -1.19 8.62 1.96
CA VAL A 28 -2.20 8.30 2.97
C VAL A 28 -3.23 7.41 2.29
N TYR A 29 -2.80 6.19 1.95
CA TYR A 29 -3.65 5.19 1.32
C TYR A 29 -4.35 4.34 2.38
N PRO A 30 -5.67 4.09 2.24
CA PRO A 30 -6.40 3.32 3.23
C PRO A 30 -6.03 1.85 3.16
N ARG A 31 -5.64 1.26 4.30
CA ARG A 31 -5.24 -0.15 4.39
C ARG A 31 -6.10 -0.88 5.40
N THR A 32 -6.27 -2.18 5.16
CA THR A 32 -7.05 -3.04 6.07
C THR A 32 -6.29 -3.20 7.38
N PRO A 33 -6.82 -2.71 8.53
CA PRO A 33 -6.07 -2.71 9.79
C PRO A 33 -5.63 -4.09 10.26
N TRP A 34 -6.43 -5.12 9.99
CA TRP A 34 -6.11 -6.51 10.34
C TRP A 34 -4.93 -7.08 9.56
N VAL A 35 -4.84 -6.77 8.27
CA VAL A 35 -3.70 -7.17 7.43
C VAL A 35 -2.45 -6.44 7.91
N THR A 36 -2.57 -5.18 8.32
CA THR A 36 -1.47 -4.42 8.93
C THR A 36 -0.98 -5.04 10.23
N ALA A 37 -1.90 -5.40 11.14
CA ALA A 37 -1.58 -6.04 12.41
C ALA A 37 -0.88 -7.38 12.19
N TRP A 38 -1.38 -8.18 11.25
CA TRP A 38 -0.79 -9.46 10.86
C TRP A 38 0.67 -9.32 10.41
N TRP A 39 1.00 -8.27 9.65
CA TRP A 39 2.38 -8.03 9.26
C TRP A 39 3.29 -7.76 10.47
N SER A 40 2.81 -7.06 11.50
CA SER A 40 3.55 -6.90 12.77
C SER A 40 3.64 -8.19 13.59
N VAL A 41 2.66 -9.11 13.51
CA VAL A 41 2.75 -10.45 14.12
C VAL A 41 3.88 -11.24 13.47
N VAL A 42 3.98 -11.17 12.15
CA VAL A 42 4.98 -11.89 11.36
C VAL A 42 6.38 -11.34 11.59
N PHE A 43 6.53 -10.01 11.74
CA PHE A 43 7.79 -9.36 12.05
C PHE A 43 7.54 -7.94 12.57
N PRO A 44 7.98 -7.58 13.80
CA PRO A 44 7.83 -6.22 14.32
C PRO A 44 8.41 -5.17 13.38
N GLY A 45 7.57 -4.21 13.00
CA GLY A 45 7.90 -3.13 12.07
C GLY A 45 7.34 -3.29 10.66
N PHE A 46 6.99 -4.51 10.21
CA PHE A 46 6.40 -4.69 8.89
C PHE A 46 5.00 -4.07 8.78
N GLY A 47 4.19 -4.13 9.83
CA GLY A 47 2.90 -3.42 9.84
C GLY A 47 3.07 -1.90 9.67
N HIS A 48 4.06 -1.30 10.34
CA HIS A 48 4.37 0.13 10.20
C HIS A 48 4.88 0.49 8.81
N MET A 49 5.76 -0.33 8.23
CA MET A 49 6.21 -0.17 6.85
C MET A 49 5.05 -0.30 5.87
N PHE A 50 4.16 -1.27 6.09
CA PHE A 50 2.99 -1.49 5.25
C PHE A 50 2.09 -0.26 5.20
N VAL A 51 1.89 0.45 6.32
CA VAL A 51 1.09 1.69 6.35
C VAL A 51 1.84 2.94 5.92
N GLY A 52 3.08 2.83 5.44
CA GLY A 52 3.90 3.98 5.03
C GLY A 52 4.55 4.75 6.18
N LYS A 53 4.50 4.23 7.42
CA LYS A 53 5.27 4.76 8.56
C LYS A 53 6.68 4.18 8.60
N TYR A 54 7.45 4.42 7.53
CA TYR A 54 8.73 3.76 7.29
C TYR A 54 9.75 3.94 8.42
N LEU A 55 9.88 5.15 8.99
CA LEU A 55 10.82 5.38 10.10
C LEU A 55 10.53 4.47 11.31
N HIS A 56 9.26 4.37 11.71
CA HIS A 56 8.86 3.49 12.82
C HIS A 56 9.10 2.02 12.47
N GLY A 57 8.78 1.66 11.22
CA GLY A 57 9.05 0.32 10.69
C GLY A 57 10.53 -0.06 10.74
N PHE A 58 11.42 0.80 10.25
CA PHE A 58 12.87 0.53 10.26
C PHE A 58 13.42 0.39 11.68
N VAL A 59 13.01 1.27 12.59
CA VAL A 59 13.42 1.19 14.00
C VAL A 59 12.99 -0.15 14.62
N LEU A 60 11.74 -0.56 14.39
CA LEU A 60 11.23 -1.84 14.91
C LEU A 60 11.87 -3.06 14.24
N VAL A 61 12.20 -3.00 12.96
CA VAL A 61 12.92 -4.08 12.26
C VAL A 61 14.34 -4.24 12.81
N ILE A 62 15.05 -3.14 13.04
CA ILE A 62 16.38 -3.16 13.67
C ILE A 62 16.27 -3.69 15.11
N TRP A 63 15.28 -3.22 15.86
CA TRP A 63 15.02 -3.69 17.22
C TRP A 63 14.72 -5.20 17.27
N GLU A 64 13.88 -5.71 16.36
CA GLU A 64 13.57 -7.14 16.25
C GLU A 64 14.84 -7.95 16.11
N LEU A 65 15.72 -7.56 15.18
CA LEU A 65 16.98 -8.28 14.97
C LEU A 65 17.88 -8.27 16.21
N VAL A 66 18.02 -7.13 16.88
CA VAL A 66 18.89 -7.03 18.06
C VAL A 66 18.32 -7.88 19.19
N VAL A 67 17.05 -7.68 19.55
CA VAL A 67 16.44 -8.35 20.71
C VAL A 67 16.27 -9.84 20.46
N ASN A 68 15.85 -10.26 19.26
CA ASN A 68 15.70 -11.67 18.91
C ASN A 68 17.05 -12.42 18.97
N ASN A 69 18.15 -11.81 18.49
CA ASN A 69 19.48 -12.42 18.59
C ASN A 69 19.99 -12.48 20.04
N GLN A 70 19.76 -11.45 20.85
CA GLN A 70 20.15 -11.51 22.27
C GLN A 70 19.29 -12.49 23.08
N ALA A 71 18.04 -12.69 22.66
CA ALA A 71 17.12 -13.66 23.23
C ALA A 71 17.36 -15.10 22.78
N ASN A 72 18.12 -15.33 21.69
CA ASN A 72 18.14 -16.59 20.93
C ASN A 72 16.74 -17.07 20.52
N LEU A 73 15.83 -16.14 20.22
CA LEU A 73 14.41 -16.44 20.07
C LEU A 73 14.15 -17.36 18.87
N ASN A 74 14.69 -17.05 17.69
CA ASN A 74 14.55 -17.89 16.50
C ASN A 74 15.10 -19.29 16.73
N ARG A 75 16.24 -19.44 17.41
CA ARG A 75 16.78 -20.75 17.76
C ARG A 75 15.85 -21.52 18.70
N GLY A 76 15.29 -20.85 19.71
CA GLY A 76 14.27 -21.41 20.59
C GLY A 76 13.02 -21.87 19.83
N ILE A 77 12.57 -21.09 18.85
CA ILE A 77 11.46 -21.45 17.94
C ILE A 77 11.80 -22.71 17.15
N ALA A 78 12.98 -22.77 16.52
CA ALA A 78 13.43 -23.93 15.74
C ALA A 78 13.43 -25.22 16.58
N LEU A 79 14.00 -25.16 17.79
CA LEU A 79 14.06 -26.30 18.70
C LEU A 79 12.67 -26.71 19.20
N SER A 80 11.81 -25.74 19.50
CA SER A 80 10.43 -25.99 19.93
C SER A 80 9.63 -26.72 18.84
N PHE A 81 9.78 -26.34 17.57
CA PHE A 81 9.11 -27.04 16.47
C PHE A 81 9.64 -28.45 16.21
N HIS A 82 10.86 -28.76 16.64
CA HIS A 82 11.39 -30.12 16.66
C HIS A 82 11.02 -30.92 17.92
N GLY A 83 10.19 -30.36 18.82
CA GLY A 83 9.81 -31.00 20.08
C GLY A 83 10.91 -31.02 21.15
N ARG A 84 12.02 -30.31 20.93
CA ARG A 84 13.19 -30.26 21.83
C ARG A 84 13.02 -29.12 22.84
N PHE A 85 11.96 -29.19 23.64
CA PHE A 85 11.52 -28.08 24.51
C PHE A 85 12.51 -27.74 25.62
N GLU A 86 13.16 -28.73 26.22
CA GLU A 86 14.18 -28.49 27.26
C GLU A 86 15.36 -27.70 26.69
N GLU A 87 15.85 -28.10 25.52
CA GLU A 87 16.93 -27.40 24.83
C GLU A 87 16.53 -26.01 24.35
N ALA A 88 15.29 -25.86 23.86
CA ALA A 88 14.74 -24.56 23.49
C ALA A 88 14.75 -23.61 24.70
N THR A 89 14.28 -24.10 25.85
CA THR A 89 14.21 -23.32 27.09
C THR A 89 15.61 -22.95 27.60
N ALA A 90 16.55 -23.89 27.55
CA ALA A 90 17.93 -23.67 28.00
C ALA A 90 18.71 -22.65 27.15
N GLN A 91 18.39 -22.53 25.85
CA GLN A 91 19.08 -21.59 24.95
C GLN A 91 18.49 -20.18 25.00
N LEU A 92 17.24 -20.03 25.42
CA LEU A 92 16.59 -18.72 25.49
C LEU A 92 17.15 -17.89 26.63
N ASN A 93 17.49 -16.63 26.32
CA ASN A 93 17.81 -15.67 27.36
C ASN A 93 16.50 -15.08 27.93
N GLN A 94 16.18 -15.46 29.17
CA GLN A 94 14.93 -15.09 29.82
C GLN A 94 14.69 -13.57 29.89
N ASP A 95 15.72 -12.79 30.20
CA ASP A 95 15.60 -11.33 30.35
C ASP A 95 15.22 -10.66 29.02
N TRP A 96 15.91 -11.04 27.95
CA TRP A 96 15.64 -10.52 26.61
C TRP A 96 14.31 -10.99 26.04
N VAL A 97 13.90 -12.24 26.31
CA VAL A 97 12.60 -12.76 25.89
C VAL A 97 11.45 -12.03 26.59
N LEU A 98 11.56 -11.74 27.88
CA LEU A 98 10.51 -10.98 28.59
C LEU A 98 10.41 -9.53 28.09
N LEU A 99 11.55 -8.90 27.77
CA LEU A 99 11.58 -7.59 27.12
C LEU A 99 10.94 -7.64 25.72
N TYR A 100 11.17 -8.72 24.97
CA TYR A 100 10.65 -8.91 23.62
C TYR A 100 9.13 -8.87 23.57
N VAL A 101 8.46 -9.60 24.47
CA VAL A 101 7.00 -9.78 24.47
C VAL A 101 6.24 -8.45 24.48
N ALA A 102 6.66 -7.50 25.31
CA ALA A 102 5.95 -6.23 25.46
C ALA A 102 5.99 -5.40 24.16
N VAL A 103 7.17 -5.27 23.56
CA VAL A 103 7.34 -4.51 22.31
C VAL A 103 6.70 -5.25 21.14
N TYR A 104 6.75 -6.58 21.13
CA TYR A 104 6.08 -7.40 20.13
C TYR A 104 4.58 -7.10 20.08
N VAL A 105 3.87 -7.17 21.20
CA VAL A 105 2.42 -6.89 21.24
C VAL A 105 2.12 -5.41 20.99
N TYR A 106 2.94 -4.49 21.51
CA TYR A 106 2.82 -3.08 21.18
C TYR A 106 2.91 -2.83 19.67
N SER A 107 3.85 -3.49 18.97
CA SER A 107 4.03 -3.32 17.53
C SER A 107 2.82 -3.78 16.70
N ILE A 108 2.08 -4.78 17.18
CA ILE A 108 0.85 -5.29 16.56
C ILE A 108 -0.29 -4.30 16.77
N TRP A 109 -0.47 -3.86 18.01
CA TRP A 109 -1.51 -2.90 18.37
C TRP A 109 -1.31 -1.54 17.69
N ASP A 110 -0.10 -0.98 17.76
CA ASP A 110 0.19 0.34 17.22
C ASP A 110 0.06 0.36 15.68
N SER A 111 0.49 -0.70 14.98
CA SER A 111 0.32 -0.77 13.53
C SER A 111 -1.15 -0.83 13.11
N TYR A 112 -1.98 -1.61 13.83
CA TYR A 112 -3.43 -1.64 13.66
C TYR A 112 -4.04 -0.24 13.86
N ARG A 113 -3.72 0.41 14.99
CA ARG A 113 -4.25 1.74 15.34
C ARG A 113 -3.85 2.77 14.30
N ASN A 114 -2.61 2.72 13.81
CA ASN A 114 -2.13 3.62 12.76
C ASN A 114 -2.87 3.41 11.43
N ALA A 115 -3.17 2.17 11.05
CA ALA A 115 -3.98 1.91 9.86
C ALA A 115 -5.38 2.55 9.97
N VAL A 116 -6.02 2.44 11.14
CA VAL A 116 -7.33 3.08 11.40
C VAL A 116 -7.24 4.60 11.26
N GLU A 117 -6.23 5.25 11.83
CA GLU A 117 -6.07 6.70 11.74
C GLU A 117 -5.75 7.18 10.32
N ILE A 118 -4.93 6.42 9.59
CA ILE A 118 -4.63 6.71 8.17
C ILE A 118 -5.89 6.62 7.32
N ASN A 119 -6.76 5.64 7.56
CA ASN A 119 -8.03 5.53 6.83
C ASN A 119 -8.93 6.75 7.06
N LYS A 120 -8.99 7.27 8.30
CA LYS A 120 -9.71 8.52 8.61
C LYS A 120 -9.10 9.71 7.89
N SER A 121 -7.77 9.85 7.96
CA SER A 121 -7.04 10.93 7.28
C SER A 121 -7.21 10.90 5.76
N HIS A 122 -7.26 9.71 5.17
CA HIS A 122 -7.52 9.53 3.74
C HIS A 122 -8.87 10.13 3.35
N VAL A 123 -9.94 9.78 4.07
CA VAL A 123 -11.27 10.33 3.78
C VAL A 123 -11.36 11.82 3.96
N LEU A 124 -10.71 12.37 4.99
CA LEU A 124 -10.64 13.82 5.16
C LEU A 124 -9.90 14.49 4.00
N SER A 125 -8.83 13.87 3.48
CA SER A 125 -8.10 14.37 2.29
C SER A 125 -8.93 14.27 0.99
N GLU A 126 -9.81 13.28 0.88
CA GLU A 126 -10.78 13.17 -0.23
C GLU A 126 -11.86 14.25 -0.14
N ILE A 127 -12.37 14.51 1.07
CA ILE A 127 -13.37 15.56 1.33
C ILE A 127 -12.79 16.96 1.04
N GLU A 128 -11.52 17.20 1.38
CA GLU A 128 -10.83 18.46 1.07
C GLU A 128 -10.39 18.57 -0.38
N ASP A 129 -10.52 17.50 -1.18
CA ASP A 129 -9.96 17.37 -2.51
C ASP A 129 -8.49 17.83 -2.56
N ALA A 130 -7.67 17.27 -1.66
CA ALA A 130 -6.30 17.69 -1.45
C ALA A 130 -5.42 17.46 -2.71
N PRO A 131 -4.60 18.44 -3.12
CA PRO A 131 -3.69 18.31 -4.26
C PRO A 131 -2.62 17.22 -4.03
N VAL A 132 -2.25 16.54 -5.11
CA VAL A 132 -1.07 15.66 -5.19
C VAL A 132 -0.18 16.21 -6.29
N THR A 133 1.11 16.34 -6.04
CA THR A 133 2.09 16.76 -7.04
C THR A 133 2.47 15.58 -7.93
N PRO A 134 2.40 15.68 -9.27
CA PRO A 134 2.62 14.53 -10.17
C PRO A 134 4.10 14.16 -10.35
N SER A 135 5.04 15.09 -10.08
CA SER A 135 6.46 14.82 -10.19
C SER A 135 7.28 15.74 -9.29
N ASP A 136 8.44 15.27 -8.85
CA ASP A 136 9.47 16.04 -8.18
C ASP A 136 10.83 15.74 -8.83
N VAL A 137 11.59 16.79 -9.14
CA VAL A 137 12.87 16.68 -9.85
C VAL A 137 13.94 17.37 -9.03
N SER A 138 15.00 16.64 -8.71
CA SER A 138 16.15 17.15 -7.97
C SER A 138 17.46 16.81 -8.69
N PHE A 139 18.58 17.27 -8.15
CA PHE A 139 19.91 16.87 -8.62
C PHE A 139 20.17 15.37 -8.46
N PHE A 140 19.59 14.73 -7.45
CA PHE A 140 19.90 13.34 -7.07
C PHE A 140 18.95 12.31 -7.69
N ASP A 141 17.69 12.68 -7.96
CA ASP A 141 16.68 11.76 -8.49
C ASP A 141 15.55 12.49 -9.23
N ILE A 142 14.86 11.74 -10.09
CA ILE A 142 13.68 12.14 -10.86
C ILE A 142 12.53 11.24 -10.43
N SER A 143 11.62 11.77 -9.61
CA SER A 143 10.46 11.05 -9.13
C SER A 143 9.21 11.48 -9.89
N ILE A 144 8.65 10.57 -10.68
CA ILE A 144 7.44 10.80 -11.47
C ILE A 144 6.39 9.80 -11.01
N LEU A 145 5.16 10.29 -10.78
CA LEU A 145 4.00 9.44 -10.57
C LEU A 145 3.59 8.85 -11.91
N ASP A 146 3.78 7.54 -12.06
CA ASP A 146 3.50 6.83 -13.31
C ASP A 146 2.73 5.54 -13.08
N LYS A 147 2.02 5.10 -14.13
CA LYS A 147 1.31 3.81 -14.12
C LYS A 147 2.29 2.67 -14.39
N LYS A 148 2.40 1.75 -13.44
CA LYS A 148 3.29 0.58 -13.48
C LYS A 148 2.51 -0.73 -13.38
N ASN A 149 3.11 -1.83 -13.81
CA ASN A 149 2.49 -3.15 -13.68
C ASN A 149 2.84 -3.76 -12.30
N PRO A 150 1.84 -4.02 -11.42
CA PRO A 150 2.10 -4.58 -10.09
C PRO A 150 2.88 -5.91 -10.11
N TRP A 151 2.61 -6.77 -11.09
CA TRP A 151 3.26 -8.07 -11.22
C TRP A 151 4.75 -7.98 -11.52
N VAL A 152 5.18 -6.92 -12.22
CA VAL A 152 6.60 -6.69 -12.47
C VAL A 152 7.32 -6.38 -11.15
N GLY A 153 6.71 -5.57 -10.28
CA GLY A 153 7.21 -5.32 -8.93
C GLY A 153 7.30 -6.61 -8.09
N THR A 154 6.29 -7.46 -8.18
CA THR A 154 6.27 -8.78 -7.52
C THR A 154 7.43 -9.66 -7.97
N ILE A 155 7.62 -9.80 -9.30
CA ILE A 155 8.70 -10.65 -9.87
C ILE A 155 10.07 -10.16 -9.40
N TRP A 156 10.31 -8.84 -9.40
CA TRP A 156 11.58 -8.30 -8.93
C TRP A 156 11.82 -8.57 -7.44
N SER A 157 10.79 -8.46 -6.59
CA SER A 157 10.91 -8.83 -5.17
C SER A 157 11.07 -10.33 -4.92
N ILE A 158 10.54 -11.19 -5.79
CA ILE A 158 10.81 -12.65 -5.74
C ILE A 158 12.28 -12.90 -6.06
N LEU A 159 12.83 -12.28 -7.08
CA LEU A 159 14.25 -12.47 -7.44
C LEU A 159 15.18 -11.93 -6.35
N SER A 160 14.89 -10.73 -5.84
CA SER A 160 15.62 -10.14 -4.74
C SER A 160 14.74 -9.12 -4.01
N PRO A 161 14.35 -9.39 -2.76
CA PRO A 161 13.64 -8.43 -1.91
C PRO A 161 14.30 -7.05 -1.91
N GLY A 162 13.46 -6.02 -2.03
CA GLY A 162 13.88 -4.62 -2.17
C GLY A 162 13.83 -4.10 -3.61
N LEU A 163 14.06 -4.95 -4.63
CA LEU A 163 14.01 -4.50 -6.03
C LEU A 163 12.59 -4.10 -6.47
N GLY A 164 11.55 -4.80 -6.02
CA GLY A 164 10.17 -4.43 -6.34
C GLY A 164 9.74 -3.09 -5.73
N GLN A 165 10.27 -2.75 -4.56
CA GLN A 165 10.07 -1.45 -3.90
C GLN A 165 10.83 -0.33 -4.60
N LEU A 166 12.03 -0.60 -5.13
CA LEU A 166 12.72 0.35 -6.01
C LEU A 166 11.92 0.60 -7.29
N TYR A 167 11.39 -0.47 -7.89
CA TYR A 167 10.50 -0.36 -9.05
C TYR A 167 9.24 0.46 -8.76
N SER A 168 8.62 0.30 -7.58
CA SER A 168 7.45 1.10 -7.20
C SER A 168 7.75 2.59 -7.05
N GLY A 169 9.00 2.98 -6.83
CA GLY A 169 9.42 4.35 -6.58
C GLY A 169 9.60 4.69 -5.10
N SER A 170 9.76 3.69 -4.23
CA SER A 170 10.08 3.86 -2.81
C SER A 170 11.56 3.59 -2.55
N THR A 171 12.43 4.49 -3.02
CA THR A 171 13.90 4.31 -3.04
C THR A 171 14.49 3.96 -1.68
N VAL A 172 14.15 4.71 -0.62
CA VAL A 172 14.66 4.44 0.74
C VAL A 172 14.23 3.07 1.24
N VAL A 173 12.97 2.70 1.03
CA VAL A 173 12.41 1.44 1.50
C VAL A 173 13.03 0.27 0.75
N GLY A 174 13.12 0.35 -0.57
CA GLY A 174 13.72 -0.71 -1.38
C GLY A 174 15.19 -0.91 -1.07
N THR A 175 15.94 0.18 -0.87
CA THR A 175 17.35 0.10 -0.47
C THR A 175 17.52 -0.55 0.90
N PHE A 176 16.71 -0.15 1.88
CA PHE A 176 16.72 -0.76 3.22
C PHE A 176 16.41 -2.26 3.16
N VAL A 177 15.32 -2.65 2.50
CA VAL A 177 14.90 -4.06 2.39
C VAL A 177 15.96 -4.89 1.65
N LEU A 178 16.57 -4.35 0.59
CA LEU A 178 17.62 -5.03 -0.17
C LEU A 178 18.89 -5.24 0.68
N ALA A 179 19.40 -4.18 1.30
CA ALA A 179 20.58 -4.26 2.16
C ALA A 179 20.36 -5.24 3.32
N TRP A 180 19.17 -5.17 3.93
CA TRP A 180 18.74 -6.05 5.00
C TRP A 180 18.66 -7.51 4.55
N TRP A 181 18.04 -7.78 3.40
CA TRP A 181 17.96 -9.10 2.81
C TRP A 181 19.34 -9.73 2.58
N ILE A 182 20.26 -8.96 1.98
CA ILE A 182 21.63 -9.41 1.72
C ILE A 182 22.33 -9.75 3.04
N PHE A 183 22.20 -8.89 4.05
CA PHE A 183 22.81 -9.10 5.36
C PHE A 183 22.31 -10.38 6.04
N VAL A 184 20.99 -10.59 6.10
CA VAL A 184 20.40 -11.79 6.73
C VAL A 184 20.76 -13.04 5.92
N CYS A 185 20.71 -13.00 4.59
CA CYS A 185 21.12 -14.13 3.75
C CYS A 185 22.58 -14.54 3.98
N HIS A 186 23.47 -13.56 4.15
CA HIS A 186 24.87 -13.82 4.46
C HIS A 186 25.03 -14.49 5.83
N LYS A 187 24.42 -13.92 6.87
CA LYS A 187 24.49 -14.48 8.23
C LYS A 187 23.87 -15.87 8.34
N ALA A 188 22.78 -16.12 7.61
CA ALA A 188 22.08 -17.40 7.56
C ALA A 188 22.79 -18.47 6.72
N VAL A 189 23.85 -18.12 5.97
CA VAL A 189 24.45 -18.99 4.94
C VAL A 189 23.38 -19.45 3.93
N ALA A 190 22.37 -18.60 3.68
CA ALA A 190 21.14 -18.99 2.99
C ALA A 190 21.37 -19.38 1.54
N ILE A 191 22.17 -18.59 0.80
CA ILE A 191 22.44 -18.84 -0.62
C ILE A 191 23.10 -20.20 -0.83
N ARG A 192 24.06 -20.57 0.02
CA ARG A 192 24.74 -21.87 -0.05
C ARG A 192 23.80 -23.01 0.36
N SER A 193 22.96 -22.79 1.37
CA SER A 193 21.94 -23.75 1.81
C SER A 193 20.89 -24.02 0.73
N TRP A 194 20.50 -22.99 -0.03
CA TRP A 194 19.63 -23.15 -1.19
C TRP A 194 20.32 -23.90 -2.32
N LEU A 195 21.59 -23.60 -2.61
CA LEU A 195 22.36 -24.34 -3.61
C LEU A 195 22.41 -25.84 -3.28
N TYR A 196 22.70 -26.20 -2.02
CA TYR A 196 22.73 -27.60 -1.59
C TYR A 196 21.34 -28.25 -1.71
N SER A 197 20.29 -27.54 -1.29
CA SER A 197 18.90 -27.98 -1.49
C SER A 197 18.56 -28.20 -2.97
N PHE A 198 18.99 -27.33 -3.88
CA PHE A 198 18.76 -27.48 -5.32
C PHE A 198 19.55 -28.63 -5.95
N LEU A 199 20.69 -28.99 -5.37
CA LEU A 199 21.48 -30.18 -5.76
C LEU A 199 20.94 -31.48 -5.14
N GLY A 200 19.93 -31.40 -4.27
CA GLY A 200 19.33 -32.54 -3.57
C GLY A 200 20.06 -32.96 -2.29
N ASP A 201 21.08 -32.21 -1.85
CA ASP A 201 21.82 -32.46 -0.60
C ASP A 201 21.16 -31.73 0.58
N PHE A 202 20.07 -32.29 1.08
CA PHE A 202 19.32 -31.71 2.21
C PHE A 202 20.05 -31.84 3.54
N ASP A 203 20.79 -32.93 3.75
CA ASP A 203 21.57 -33.16 4.97
C ASP A 203 22.70 -32.13 5.08
N GLY A 204 23.44 -31.91 3.98
CA GLY A 204 24.44 -30.87 3.89
C GLY A 204 23.83 -29.48 4.08
N ALA A 205 22.68 -29.19 3.47
CA ALA A 205 22.00 -27.91 3.62
C ALA A 205 21.60 -27.62 5.08
N ALA A 206 21.02 -28.62 5.77
CA ALA A 206 20.60 -28.49 7.16
C ALA A 206 21.79 -28.37 8.14
N ALA A 207 22.95 -28.92 7.78
CA ALA A 207 24.17 -28.86 8.58
C ALA A 207 24.87 -27.50 8.53
N ILE A 208 24.81 -26.79 7.39
CA ILE A 208 25.51 -25.52 7.19
C ILE A 208 24.66 -24.28 7.51
N VAL A 209 23.34 -24.42 7.52
CA VAL A 209 22.43 -23.30 7.71
C VAL A 209 22.45 -22.81 9.16
N ASP A 210 22.56 -21.50 9.33
CA ASP A 210 22.38 -20.90 10.64
C ASP A 210 20.88 -20.64 10.87
N TRP A 211 20.25 -21.49 11.68
CA TRP A 211 18.81 -21.45 11.96
C TRP A 211 18.36 -20.19 12.71
N GLN A 212 19.24 -19.54 13.50
CA GLN A 212 18.90 -18.30 14.20
C GLN A 212 18.66 -17.17 13.18
N TRP A 213 19.49 -17.12 12.14
CA TRP A 213 19.40 -16.11 11.08
C TRP A 213 18.44 -16.49 9.96
N PHE A 214 18.39 -17.78 9.60
CA PHE A 214 17.58 -18.27 8.50
C PHE A 214 16.08 -18.08 8.74
N LEU A 215 15.62 -18.18 9.99
CA LEU A 215 14.20 -18.02 10.33
C LEU A 215 13.67 -16.59 10.19
N PHE A 216 14.52 -15.58 9.98
CA PHE A 216 14.04 -14.25 9.58
C PHE A 216 13.62 -14.19 8.09
N LEU A 217 14.12 -15.08 7.24
CA LEU A 217 13.94 -14.99 5.79
C LEU A 217 12.50 -15.22 5.30
N PRO A 218 11.72 -16.19 5.82
CA PRO A 218 10.36 -16.43 5.33
C PRO A 218 9.47 -15.20 5.43
N SER A 219 9.48 -14.53 6.59
CA SER A 219 8.71 -13.31 6.84
C SER A 219 9.20 -12.16 5.95
N MET A 220 10.51 -11.92 5.90
CA MET A 220 11.11 -10.89 5.06
C MET A 220 10.78 -11.06 3.58
N TYR A 221 10.87 -12.29 3.06
CA TYR A 221 10.63 -12.58 1.66
C TYR A 221 9.17 -12.36 1.28
N VAL A 222 8.24 -12.98 2.01
CA VAL A 222 6.80 -12.89 1.71
C VAL A 222 6.31 -11.45 1.88
N PHE A 223 6.78 -10.74 2.91
CA PHE A 223 6.45 -9.32 3.09
C PHE A 223 6.95 -8.47 1.92
N ALA A 224 8.21 -8.64 1.50
CA ALA A 224 8.77 -7.84 0.41
C ALA A 224 8.05 -8.07 -0.93
N VAL A 225 7.60 -9.29 -1.20
CA VAL A 225 6.83 -9.62 -2.40
C VAL A 225 5.44 -8.98 -2.34
N TYR A 226 4.73 -9.13 -1.23
CA TYR A 226 3.40 -8.58 -1.04
C TYR A 226 3.42 -7.04 -1.07
N GLN A 227 4.32 -6.43 -0.32
CA GLN A 227 4.43 -4.97 -0.20
C GLN A 227 4.81 -4.31 -1.54
N ALA A 228 5.65 -4.96 -2.36
CA ALA A 228 5.96 -4.44 -3.69
C ALA A 228 4.72 -4.41 -4.60
N TYR A 229 3.92 -5.48 -4.60
CA TYR A 229 2.67 -5.53 -5.35
C TYR A 229 1.71 -4.42 -4.90
N THR A 230 1.48 -4.30 -3.59
CA THR A 230 0.53 -3.31 -3.05
C THR A 230 1.04 -1.89 -3.29
N SER A 231 2.32 -1.61 -3.09
CA SER A 231 2.90 -0.28 -3.32
C SER A 231 2.75 0.19 -4.76
N VAL A 232 2.97 -0.69 -5.75
CA VAL A 232 2.73 -0.34 -7.16
C VAL A 232 1.25 -0.04 -7.42
N ASN A 233 0.35 -0.87 -6.88
CA ASN A 233 -1.10 -0.65 -7.04
C ASN A 233 -1.56 0.67 -6.36
N GLU A 234 -1.00 0.98 -5.20
CA GLU A 234 -1.27 2.22 -4.47
C GLU A 234 -0.80 3.45 -5.25
N ASN A 235 0.41 3.42 -5.82
CA ASN A 235 0.92 4.50 -6.66
C ASN A 235 0.08 4.67 -7.93
N ASN A 236 -0.37 3.56 -8.53
CA ASN A 236 -1.29 3.60 -9.67
C ASN A 236 -2.62 4.26 -9.32
N ILE A 237 -3.19 3.99 -8.14
CA ILE A 237 -4.44 4.62 -7.69
C ILE A 237 -4.21 6.10 -7.39
N LEU A 238 -3.07 6.44 -6.76
CA LEU A 238 -2.71 7.82 -6.50
C LEU A 238 -2.60 8.63 -7.81
N PHE A 239 -2.04 8.03 -8.86
CA PHE A 239 -2.01 8.60 -10.20
C PHE A 239 -3.43 8.89 -10.73
N ASP A 240 -4.36 7.93 -10.60
CA ASP A 240 -5.73 8.13 -11.06
C ASP A 240 -6.40 9.29 -10.32
N ILE A 241 -6.23 9.35 -9.00
CA ILE A 241 -6.82 10.41 -8.18
C ILE A 241 -6.28 11.79 -8.58
N GLU A 242 -4.96 11.89 -8.80
CA GLU A 242 -4.32 13.12 -9.25
C GLU A 242 -4.86 13.55 -10.62
N GLN A 243 -4.89 12.63 -11.60
CA GLN A 243 -5.37 12.93 -12.94
C GLN A 243 -6.86 13.27 -12.97
N VAL A 244 -7.69 12.56 -12.21
CA VAL A 244 -9.13 12.85 -12.06
C VAL A 244 -9.32 14.29 -11.59
N ARG A 245 -8.55 14.71 -10.59
CA ARG A 245 -8.61 16.07 -10.04
C ARG A 245 -8.13 17.10 -11.06
N TYR A 246 -6.99 16.86 -11.71
CA TYR A 246 -6.45 17.73 -12.76
C TYR A 246 -7.49 17.99 -13.87
N LEU A 247 -8.10 16.93 -14.41
CA LEU A 247 -9.10 17.04 -15.47
C LEU A 247 -10.37 17.76 -15.01
N ARG A 248 -10.82 17.51 -13.78
CA ARG A 248 -12.01 18.16 -13.22
C ARG A 248 -11.80 19.66 -13.00
N VAL A 249 -10.65 20.05 -12.44
CA VAL A 249 -10.28 21.47 -12.26
C VAL A 249 -10.14 22.17 -13.61
N ARG A 250 -9.49 21.53 -14.59
CA ARG A 250 -9.38 22.08 -15.95
C ARG A 250 -10.74 22.27 -16.61
N ALA A 251 -11.64 21.30 -16.49
CA ALA A 251 -12.98 21.37 -17.07
C ALA A 251 -13.83 22.50 -16.46
N GLU A 252 -13.78 22.69 -15.14
CA GLU A 252 -14.51 23.78 -14.48
C GLU A 252 -13.97 25.17 -14.91
N GLN A 253 -12.63 25.33 -14.94
CA GLN A 253 -12.00 26.58 -15.37
C GLN A 253 -12.39 26.99 -16.80
N LEU A 254 -12.47 26.01 -17.71
CA LEU A 254 -12.80 26.25 -19.11
C LEU A 254 -14.31 26.30 -19.39
N GLY A 255 -15.14 25.67 -18.54
CA GLY A 255 -16.60 25.73 -18.66
C GLY A 255 -17.18 27.13 -18.49
N HIS A 256 -16.44 28.05 -17.87
CA HIS A 256 -16.80 29.47 -17.80
C HIS A 256 -16.60 30.23 -19.12
N LEU A 257 -15.85 29.67 -20.08
CA LEU A 257 -15.60 30.30 -21.38
C LEU A 257 -16.69 29.85 -22.38
N ARG A 258 -17.39 30.80 -23.00
CA ARG A 258 -18.44 30.49 -23.99
C ARG A 258 -17.84 29.84 -25.23
N SER A 259 -18.31 28.65 -25.59
CA SER A 259 -18.08 28.04 -26.90
C SER A 259 -18.85 28.82 -27.96
N ILE A 260 -18.16 29.35 -28.97
CA ILE A 260 -18.79 29.92 -30.16
C ILE A 260 -19.15 28.75 -31.07
N THR A 261 -20.42 28.36 -31.07
CA THR A 261 -20.97 27.39 -32.02
C THR A 261 -21.09 28.02 -33.41
N GLU A 262 -20.17 27.69 -34.30
CA GLU A 262 -20.37 27.87 -35.74
C GLU A 262 -21.20 26.70 -36.31
N ASN A 263 -22.02 26.95 -37.34
CA ASN A 263 -22.95 25.97 -37.92
C ASN A 263 -22.28 24.74 -38.60
N THR A 264 -20.95 24.60 -38.51
CA THR A 264 -20.14 23.52 -39.10
C THR A 264 -19.23 22.83 -38.08
N THR A 265 -19.69 22.65 -36.85
CA THR A 265 -18.95 21.88 -35.84
C THR A 265 -19.11 20.37 -36.00
N LEU A 266 -18.00 19.66 -35.80
CA LEU A 266 -17.91 18.22 -35.63
C LEU A 266 -17.71 17.93 -34.15
N HIS A 267 -18.46 16.96 -33.62
CA HIS A 267 -18.31 16.47 -32.26
C HIS A 267 -17.73 15.06 -32.27
N VAL A 268 -16.59 14.87 -31.61
CA VAL A 268 -15.89 13.60 -31.52
C VAL A 268 -15.75 13.24 -30.04
N ILE A 269 -16.12 12.01 -29.69
CA ILE A 269 -15.96 11.45 -28.35
C ILE A 269 -14.94 10.32 -28.43
N ALA A 270 -13.94 10.33 -27.56
CA ALA A 270 -12.96 9.28 -27.43
C ALA A 270 -12.87 8.82 -25.97
N THR A 271 -12.60 7.54 -25.77
CA THR A 271 -12.38 6.99 -24.43
C THR A 271 -10.92 6.61 -24.23
N PHE A 272 -10.42 6.86 -23.03
CA PHE A 272 -9.05 6.59 -22.62
C PHE A 272 -9.03 5.93 -21.25
N GLU A 273 -8.05 5.07 -21.02
CA GLU A 273 -7.64 4.72 -19.66
C GLU A 273 -6.82 5.85 -19.06
N HIS A 274 -6.85 5.97 -17.73
CA HIS A 274 -5.99 6.91 -17.02
C HIS A 274 -4.52 6.68 -17.36
N SER A 275 -3.92 7.68 -17.99
CA SER A 275 -2.54 7.63 -18.46
C SER A 275 -2.03 9.03 -18.82
N PRO A 276 -0.71 9.27 -18.81
CA PRO A 276 -0.15 10.53 -19.28
C PRO A 276 -0.50 10.86 -20.75
N PHE A 277 -0.92 9.86 -21.53
CA PHE A 277 -1.35 10.06 -22.91
C PHE A 277 -2.60 10.93 -23.04
N VAL A 278 -3.45 10.98 -22.00
CA VAL A 278 -4.63 11.87 -21.96
C VAL A 278 -4.19 13.33 -21.98
N GLU A 279 -3.20 13.70 -21.17
CA GLU A 279 -2.69 15.07 -21.14
C GLU A 279 -1.91 15.42 -22.42
N MET A 280 -1.13 14.46 -22.93
CA MET A 280 -0.44 14.64 -24.21
C MET A 280 -1.41 14.82 -25.38
N VAL A 281 -2.54 14.10 -25.41
CA VAL A 281 -3.51 14.22 -26.50
C VAL A 281 -4.26 15.55 -26.44
N ILE A 282 -4.60 16.05 -25.23
CA ILE A 282 -5.17 17.38 -25.05
C ILE A 282 -4.21 18.42 -25.66
N HIS A 283 -2.93 18.36 -25.30
CA HIS A 283 -1.95 19.31 -25.81
C HIS A 283 -1.73 19.19 -27.34
N ASP A 284 -1.69 17.98 -27.88
CA ASP A 284 -1.58 17.76 -29.33
C ASP A 284 -2.80 18.34 -30.08
N ILE A 285 -4.00 18.22 -29.53
CA ILE A 285 -5.24 18.78 -30.11
C ILE A 285 -5.23 20.32 -30.05
N GLU A 286 -4.73 20.92 -28.97
CA GLU A 286 -4.54 22.36 -28.88
C GLU A 286 -3.54 22.87 -29.95
N LYS A 287 -2.46 22.12 -30.20
CA LYS A 287 -1.50 22.44 -31.28
C LYS A 287 -2.10 22.35 -32.68
N LEU A 288 -3.14 21.54 -32.89
CA LEU A 288 -3.88 21.49 -34.16
C LEU A 288 -4.77 22.75 -34.38
N GLY A 289 -4.85 23.65 -33.39
CA GLY A 289 -5.62 24.88 -33.48
C GLY A 289 -7.04 24.78 -32.91
N VAL A 290 -7.37 23.70 -32.19
CA VAL A 290 -8.65 23.59 -31.49
C VAL A 290 -8.59 24.43 -30.20
N PRO A 291 -9.54 25.35 -29.96
CA PRO A 291 -9.58 26.13 -28.74
C PRO A 291 -9.68 25.24 -27.49
N PRO A 292 -8.96 25.53 -26.38
CA PRO A 292 -8.97 24.71 -25.17
C PRO A 292 -10.36 24.45 -24.58
N GLN A 293 -11.26 25.44 -24.69
CA GLN A 293 -12.66 25.37 -24.23
C GLN A 293 -13.52 24.35 -25.00
N ASN A 294 -13.10 23.96 -26.19
CA ASN A 294 -13.78 22.95 -27.00
C ASN A 294 -13.21 21.54 -26.78
N ILE A 295 -12.26 21.39 -25.84
CA ILE A 295 -11.62 20.13 -25.46
C ILE A 295 -12.01 19.84 -24.02
N VAL A 296 -13.01 18.97 -23.84
CA VAL A 296 -13.55 18.60 -22.54
C VAL A 296 -13.09 17.19 -22.24
N ALA A 297 -12.25 17.04 -21.23
CA ALA A 297 -11.82 15.74 -20.72
C ALA A 297 -12.38 15.56 -19.31
N LEU A 298 -13.21 14.54 -19.13
CA LEU A 298 -13.88 14.26 -17.87
C LEU A 298 -13.65 12.80 -17.45
N PRO A 299 -13.26 12.58 -16.19
CA PRO A 299 -13.20 11.23 -15.64
C PRO A 299 -14.62 10.71 -15.43
N LEU A 300 -14.87 9.49 -15.87
CA LEU A 300 -16.10 8.76 -15.57
C LEU A 300 -16.02 8.15 -14.17
N SER A 301 -17.08 8.34 -13.40
CA SER A 301 -17.30 7.61 -12.16
C SER A 301 -18.08 6.33 -12.44
N ASN A 302 -17.61 5.21 -11.92
CA ASN A 302 -18.40 3.98 -11.91
C ASN A 302 -19.61 4.14 -10.98
N LEU A 303 -20.79 3.77 -11.46
CA LEU A 303 -22.07 3.91 -10.75
C LEU A 303 -22.15 2.99 -9.51
N ASP A 304 -21.51 1.82 -9.59
CA ASP A 304 -21.48 0.82 -8.49
C ASP A 304 -20.33 1.05 -7.51
N SER A 305 -19.42 1.98 -7.78
CA SER A 305 -18.25 2.25 -6.94
C SER A 305 -18.46 3.48 -6.08
N GLN A 306 -19.35 3.37 -5.10
CA GLN A 306 -19.13 4.11 -3.86
C GLN A 306 -18.02 3.35 -3.13
N PRO A 307 -16.77 3.83 -3.07
CA PRO A 307 -15.83 3.28 -2.11
C PRO A 307 -16.45 3.57 -0.74
N HIS A 308 -17.09 2.57 -0.15
CA HIS A 308 -17.56 2.65 1.22
C HIS A 308 -16.34 2.59 2.16
N VAL A 309 -15.47 3.60 2.06
CA VAL A 309 -14.56 3.97 3.16
C VAL A 309 -15.38 4.35 4.41
N ILE A 310 -16.67 4.61 4.21
CA ILE A 310 -17.67 4.89 5.23
C ILE A 310 -17.88 3.71 6.21
N ASP A 311 -17.61 2.45 5.82
CA ASP A 311 -17.94 1.31 6.68
C ASP A 311 -16.87 0.94 7.71
N THR A 312 -15.70 1.61 7.66
CA THR A 312 -14.79 1.67 8.82
C THR A 312 -14.94 2.99 9.60
N ILE A 313 -15.61 3.98 9.01
CA ILE A 313 -15.69 5.35 9.52
C ILE A 313 -16.93 5.59 10.37
N HIS A 314 -18.01 4.81 10.22
CA HIS A 314 -19.10 4.83 11.21
C HIS A 314 -18.69 4.30 12.61
N ARG A 315 -17.44 3.87 12.82
CA ARG A 315 -16.81 3.63 14.13
C ARG A 315 -16.22 4.91 14.74
N VAL A 316 -16.99 5.99 14.81
CA VAL A 316 -16.62 7.24 15.52
C VAL A 316 -16.81 7.11 17.03
N ASP A 317 -16.34 6.01 17.64
CA ASP A 317 -16.24 5.93 19.11
C ASP A 317 -14.81 6.20 19.60
N GLY A 318 -13.84 6.38 18.69
CA GLY A 318 -12.45 6.74 19.06
C GLY A 318 -11.72 5.68 19.89
N ARG A 319 -12.37 4.58 20.26
CA ARG A 319 -11.81 3.40 20.93
C ARG A 319 -11.51 2.36 19.86
N SER A 320 -10.27 1.89 19.79
CA SER A 320 -9.94 0.81 18.87
C SER A 320 -10.60 -0.46 19.42
N MET A 321 -11.42 -1.13 18.59
CA MET A 321 -12.23 -2.30 18.98
C MET A 321 -11.44 -3.55 19.39
N LEU A 322 -10.12 -3.39 19.56
CA LEU A 322 -9.19 -4.42 19.98
C LEU A 322 -8.24 -3.91 21.03
N ASP A 323 -8.46 -2.72 21.59
CA ASP A 323 -7.63 -2.25 22.68
C ASP A 323 -7.73 -3.24 23.85
N GLY A 324 -8.92 -3.78 24.10
CA GLY A 324 -9.13 -4.86 25.08
C GLY A 324 -8.50 -6.18 24.65
N ALA A 325 -8.71 -6.60 23.40
CA ALA A 325 -8.13 -7.83 22.86
C ALA A 325 -6.58 -7.83 22.89
N MET A 326 -5.93 -6.74 22.49
CA MET A 326 -4.48 -6.63 22.45
C MET A 326 -3.85 -6.49 23.83
N VAL A 327 -4.49 -5.75 24.75
CA VAL A 327 -4.05 -5.72 26.16
C VAL A 327 -4.17 -7.10 26.80
N GLY A 328 -5.26 -7.82 26.55
CA GLY A 328 -5.42 -9.22 26.96
C GLY A 328 -4.31 -10.09 26.38
N ALA A 329 -4.07 -10.02 25.07
CA ALA A 329 -3.02 -10.77 24.39
C ALA A 329 -1.64 -10.49 25.00
N ALA A 330 -1.30 -9.22 25.31
CA ALA A 330 -0.05 -8.86 25.98
C ALA A 330 0.09 -9.51 27.36
N ILE A 331 -0.92 -9.35 28.22
CA ILE A 331 -0.88 -9.87 29.59
C ILE A 331 -0.72 -11.40 29.57
N PHE A 332 -1.54 -12.10 28.79
CA PHE A 332 -1.50 -13.55 28.76
C PHE A 332 -0.27 -14.09 28.01
N MET A 333 0.28 -13.39 27.01
CA MET A 333 1.56 -13.75 26.39
C MET A 333 2.71 -13.61 27.37
N VAL A 334 2.75 -12.52 28.17
CA VAL A 334 3.76 -12.35 29.23
C VAL A 334 3.65 -13.47 30.26
N LEU A 335 2.44 -13.75 30.77
CA LEU A 335 2.23 -14.84 31.73
C LEU A 335 2.61 -16.20 31.13
N GLY A 336 2.20 -16.47 29.89
CA GLY A 336 2.55 -17.69 29.15
C GLY A 336 4.06 -17.84 28.95
N THR A 337 4.77 -16.73 28.72
CA THR A 337 6.23 -16.72 28.64
C THR A 337 6.86 -17.04 29.99
N ILE A 338 6.45 -16.35 31.06
CA ILE A 338 6.98 -16.52 32.41
C ILE A 338 6.77 -17.96 32.90
N TYR A 339 5.52 -18.44 32.87
CA TYR A 339 5.21 -19.80 33.32
C TYR A 339 5.71 -20.86 32.34
N GLY A 340 5.86 -20.53 31.07
CA GLY A 340 6.36 -21.45 30.06
C GLY A 340 7.83 -21.88 30.26
N PHE A 341 8.65 -21.11 30.99
CA PHE A 341 9.97 -21.58 31.44
C PHE A 341 9.90 -22.76 32.43
N VAL A 342 8.74 -22.97 33.07
CA VAL A 342 8.51 -24.05 34.03
C VAL A 342 7.69 -25.19 33.39
N LEU A 343 6.86 -24.88 32.39
CA LEU A 343 5.94 -25.83 31.77
C LEU A 343 6.60 -26.62 30.62
N HIS A 344 6.15 -27.86 30.43
CA HIS A 344 6.80 -28.83 29.54
C HIS A 344 6.97 -28.38 28.07
N TRP A 345 6.02 -27.62 27.51
CA TRP A 345 6.10 -27.18 26.10
C TRP A 345 7.01 -25.97 25.88
N GLY A 346 7.63 -25.46 26.95
CA GLY A 346 8.57 -24.35 26.90
C GLY A 346 7.91 -22.97 26.76
N PRO A 347 8.70 -21.90 26.93
CA PRO A 347 8.21 -20.53 26.96
C PRO A 347 7.61 -20.06 25.63
N VAL A 348 8.14 -20.53 24.49
CA VAL A 348 7.66 -20.12 23.16
C VAL A 348 6.22 -20.56 22.91
N ILE A 349 5.91 -21.83 23.13
CA ILE A 349 4.58 -22.38 22.84
C ILE A 349 3.55 -21.81 23.82
N TRP A 350 3.86 -21.75 25.11
CA TRP A 350 2.95 -21.17 26.10
C TRP A 350 2.74 -19.66 25.90
N ALA A 351 3.75 -18.92 25.43
CA ALA A 351 3.57 -17.53 25.01
C ALA A 351 2.58 -17.40 23.85
N LEU A 352 2.68 -18.25 22.82
CA LEU A 352 1.74 -18.24 21.69
C LEU A 352 0.32 -18.63 22.10
N ILE A 353 0.16 -19.63 22.96
CA ILE A 353 -1.14 -20.01 23.54
C ILE A 353 -1.72 -18.84 24.36
N GLY A 354 -0.89 -18.21 25.19
CA GLY A 354 -1.26 -17.03 25.98
C GLY A 354 -1.68 -15.85 25.10
N LEU A 355 -0.94 -15.56 24.03
CA LEU A 355 -1.26 -14.51 23.07
C LEU A 355 -2.65 -14.74 22.44
N VAL A 356 -2.87 -15.93 21.89
CA VAL A 356 -4.12 -16.30 21.21
C VAL A 356 -5.29 -16.33 22.20
N GLY A 357 -5.10 -16.99 23.35
CA GLY A 357 -6.11 -17.09 24.40
C GLY A 357 -6.49 -15.73 24.99
N GLY A 358 -5.49 -14.90 25.30
CA GLY A 358 -5.70 -13.53 25.79
C GLY A 358 -6.37 -12.62 24.78
N PHE A 359 -6.02 -12.76 23.49
CA PHE A 359 -6.68 -12.06 22.40
C PHE A 359 -8.17 -12.40 22.32
N PHE A 360 -8.52 -13.70 22.28
CA PHE A 360 -9.92 -14.12 22.21
C PHE A 360 -10.70 -13.79 23.47
N LEU A 361 -10.08 -13.86 24.65
CA LEU A 361 -10.73 -13.46 25.90
C LEU A 361 -11.03 -11.96 25.91
N GLY A 362 -10.05 -11.12 25.56
CA GLY A 362 -10.25 -9.68 25.46
C GLY A 362 -11.27 -9.31 24.38
N LEU A 363 -11.24 -10.01 23.24
CA LEU A 363 -12.23 -9.84 22.18
C LEU A 363 -13.62 -10.31 22.60
N ALA A 364 -13.75 -11.39 23.37
CA ALA A 364 -15.03 -11.86 23.89
C ALA A 364 -15.65 -10.86 24.88
N VAL A 365 -14.83 -10.24 25.74
CA VAL A 365 -15.27 -9.15 26.63
C VAL A 365 -15.75 -7.95 25.82
N GLU A 366 -15.01 -7.59 24.77
CA GLU A 366 -15.30 -6.43 23.93
C GLU A 366 -16.50 -6.67 22.97
N PHE A 367 -16.68 -7.90 22.51
CA PHE A 367 -17.80 -8.33 21.65
C PHE A 367 -19.08 -8.60 22.44
N ALA A 368 -18.98 -9.06 23.69
CA ALA A 368 -20.14 -9.14 24.60
C ALA A 368 -20.79 -7.76 24.81
N LEU A 369 -20.03 -6.69 24.60
CA LEU A 369 -20.49 -5.30 24.69
C LEU A 369 -21.00 -4.72 23.37
N ASN A 370 -20.68 -5.30 22.22
CA ASN A 370 -21.03 -4.72 20.91
C ASN A 370 -21.40 -5.78 19.87
N ARG A 371 -22.65 -5.73 19.38
CA ARG A 371 -23.15 -6.59 18.30
C ARG A 371 -23.15 -5.84 16.96
N LYS A 372 -22.40 -6.34 15.95
CA LYS A 372 -22.88 -6.71 14.59
C LYS A 372 -21.76 -6.89 13.55
N LYS A 373 -22.18 -7.51 12.43
CA LYS A 373 -21.48 -8.24 11.35
C LYS A 373 -20.78 -7.37 10.29
N ILE A 374 -19.86 -8.01 9.56
CA ILE A 374 -18.93 -7.48 8.56
C ILE A 374 -19.25 -8.05 7.16
N ASN A 375 -19.15 -7.23 6.10
CA ASN A 375 -19.10 -7.64 4.68
C ASN A 375 -17.92 -6.94 3.97
N LEU A 376 -17.38 -7.53 2.89
CA LEU A 376 -16.14 -7.12 2.20
C LEU A 376 -16.42 -6.73 0.73
N SER A 377 -15.75 -5.71 0.19
CA SER A 377 -15.90 -5.25 -1.21
C SER A 377 -14.65 -4.53 -1.77
N SER A 378 -14.54 -4.48 -3.11
CA SER A 378 -13.37 -4.22 -3.96
C SER A 378 -13.26 -2.80 -4.58
N ALA A 379 -12.10 -2.49 -5.16
CA ALA A 379 -11.70 -1.17 -5.68
C ALA A 379 -12.28 -0.77 -7.06
N PRO A 380 -12.40 0.55 -7.35
CA PRO A 380 -12.93 1.06 -8.62
C PRO A 380 -11.96 0.89 -9.79
N LYS A 381 -12.52 0.75 -11.01
CA LYS A 381 -11.86 1.12 -12.27
C LYS A 381 -12.50 2.41 -12.76
N SER A 382 -11.74 3.41 -13.21
CA SER A 382 -12.28 4.62 -13.84
C SER A 382 -11.73 4.77 -15.25
N GLU A 383 -12.59 5.22 -16.16
CA GLU A 383 -12.24 5.54 -17.54
C GLU A 383 -12.33 7.06 -17.73
N VAL A 384 -11.60 7.62 -18.70
CA VAL A 384 -11.66 9.03 -19.07
C VAL A 384 -12.37 9.18 -20.40
N VAL A 385 -13.34 10.10 -20.46
CA VAL A 385 -14.00 10.49 -21.71
C VAL A 385 -13.43 11.84 -22.15
N LEU A 386 -12.99 11.88 -23.40
CA LEU A 386 -12.54 13.09 -24.08
C LEU A 386 -13.56 13.45 -25.15
N GLU A 387 -14.21 14.60 -24.99
CA GLU A 387 -15.08 15.23 -25.97
C GLU A 387 -14.36 16.40 -26.63
N VAL A 388 -14.33 16.39 -27.97
CA VAL A 388 -13.67 17.40 -28.79
C VAL A 388 -14.69 17.98 -29.77
N THR A 389 -14.83 19.30 -29.76
CA THR A 389 -15.62 20.04 -30.74
C THR A 389 -14.69 20.81 -31.67
N CYS A 390 -14.65 20.45 -32.96
CA CYS A 390 -13.74 21.10 -33.92
C CYS A 390 -14.39 21.31 -35.28
N SER A 391 -13.73 22.07 -36.16
CA SER A 391 -14.16 22.19 -37.56
C SER A 391 -14.05 20.84 -38.28
N ALA A 392 -14.99 20.57 -39.19
CA ALA A 392 -15.03 19.33 -39.98
C ALA A 392 -13.76 19.08 -40.80
N THR A 393 -13.00 20.13 -41.16
CA THR A 393 -11.74 20.01 -41.91
C THR A 393 -10.64 19.31 -41.10
N LEU A 394 -10.66 19.41 -39.77
CA LEU A 394 -9.65 18.84 -38.88
C LEU A 394 -9.90 17.36 -38.53
N GLN A 395 -11.01 16.78 -38.99
CA GLN A 395 -11.45 15.43 -38.60
C GLN A 395 -10.37 14.36 -38.81
N ALA A 396 -9.77 14.30 -40.00
CA ALA A 396 -8.80 13.25 -40.33
C ALA A 396 -7.52 13.34 -39.46
N GLN A 397 -7.07 14.57 -39.20
CA GLN A 397 -5.90 14.82 -38.34
C GLN A 397 -6.19 14.47 -36.89
N LEU A 398 -7.38 14.86 -36.39
CA LEU A 398 -7.83 14.55 -35.03
C LEU A 398 -7.91 13.03 -34.80
N ILE A 399 -8.53 12.29 -35.71
CA ILE A 399 -8.63 10.82 -35.61
C ILE A 399 -7.24 10.17 -35.59
N ASN A 400 -6.30 10.68 -36.40
CA ASN A 400 -4.93 10.17 -36.41
C ASN A 400 -4.21 10.40 -35.06
N VAL A 401 -4.37 11.60 -34.47
CA VAL A 401 -3.81 11.93 -33.15
C VAL A 401 -4.39 11.04 -32.06
N LEU A 402 -5.71 10.84 -32.03
CA LEU A 402 -6.40 9.97 -31.07
C LEU A 402 -5.91 8.51 -31.17
N LYS A 403 -5.75 7.99 -32.40
CA LYS A 403 -5.17 6.64 -32.63
C LYS A 403 -3.72 6.55 -32.17
N LYS A 404 -2.89 7.54 -32.50
CA LYS A 404 -1.47 7.58 -32.11
C LYS A 404 -1.31 7.60 -30.58
N ARG A 405 -2.24 8.22 -29.86
CA ARG A 405 -2.26 8.30 -28.39
C ARG A 405 -3.05 7.17 -27.71
N LYS A 406 -3.31 6.06 -28.42
CA LYS A 406 -3.94 4.84 -27.90
C LYS A 406 -5.34 5.05 -27.29
N ALA A 407 -6.20 5.82 -27.97
CA ALA A 407 -7.63 5.83 -27.63
C ALA A 407 -8.21 4.40 -27.70
N ILE A 408 -9.05 4.05 -26.73
CA ILE A 408 -9.69 2.72 -26.61
C ILE A 408 -10.88 2.64 -27.57
N GLY A 409 -11.72 3.68 -27.53
CA GLY A 409 -12.90 3.82 -28.36
C GLY A 409 -13.01 5.21 -28.96
N LEU A 410 -13.67 5.32 -30.10
CA LEU A 410 -13.92 6.56 -30.83
C LEU A 410 -15.34 6.55 -31.38
N ALA A 411 -16.07 7.62 -31.13
CA ALA A 411 -17.39 7.90 -31.69
C ALA A 411 -17.38 9.28 -32.36
N VAL A 412 -17.77 9.34 -33.63
CA VAL A 412 -18.00 10.60 -34.34
C VAL A 412 -19.50 10.84 -34.35
N MET A 413 -19.94 11.94 -33.72
CA MET A 413 -21.36 12.24 -33.60
C MET A 413 -21.93 12.74 -34.94
N PRO A 414 -23.11 12.25 -35.36
CA PRO A 414 -23.78 12.76 -36.55
C PRO A 414 -24.28 14.18 -36.31
N LYS A 415 -24.36 14.99 -37.39
CA LYS A 415 -24.95 16.33 -37.33
C LYS A 415 -26.40 16.25 -36.84
N ARG A 416 -26.69 16.79 -35.66
CA ARG A 416 -28.06 16.97 -35.20
C ARG A 416 -28.57 18.30 -35.78
N TYR A 417 -29.46 18.22 -36.77
CA TYR A 417 -30.24 19.37 -37.17
C TYR A 417 -31.20 19.71 -36.02
N PRO A 418 -31.34 20.99 -35.62
CA PRO A 418 -32.38 21.36 -34.67
C PRO A 418 -33.73 20.97 -35.29
N VAL A 419 -34.51 20.17 -34.56
CA VAL A 419 -35.90 19.91 -34.91
C VAL A 419 -36.61 21.24 -34.73
N THR A 420 -37.02 21.82 -35.85
CA THR A 420 -37.74 23.10 -35.96
C THR A 420 -39.03 23.12 -35.19
#